data_AF-A0A645GDA6-F1
#
_entry.id   AF-A0A645GDA6-F1
#
_cell.length_a   1.000
_cell.length_b   1.000
_cell.length_c   1.000
_cell.angle_alpha   90.00
_cell.angle_beta   90.00
_cell.angle_gamma   90.00
#
_symmetry.space_group_name_H-M   'P 1'
#
loop_
_entity.id
_entity.type
_entity.pdbx_description
1 polymer ?
#
loop_
_entity_poly.entity_id
_entity_poly.type
_entity_poly.pdbx_seq_one_letter_code
_entity_poly.pdbx_strand_id
1 'polypeptide(L)' 'MGKLVSSIDLSGDVTLTLRYEQRFTVELNRSSDFRREARRMQEVVALLEANESGFLDLTGEKGFFRPD' A
#
# COMPACT_ATOMS: atom_id res chain seq x y z
N MET A 1 1.12 20.34 3.04
CA MET A 1 1.17 18.92 3.46
C MET A 1 0.03 18.18 2.79
N GLY A 2 0.31 17.44 1.70
CA GLY A 2 -0.66 16.55 1.09
C GLY A 2 -0.86 15.31 1.97
N LYS A 3 -2.09 14.82 2.08
CA LYS A 3 -2.35 13.57 2.80
C LYS A 3 -1.81 12.41 1.95
N LEU A 4 -0.77 11.73 2.46
CA LEU A 4 -0.15 10.58 1.80
C LEU A 4 -1.12 9.40 1.67
N VAL A 5 -2.03 9.23 2.62
CA VAL A 5 -3.12 8.25 2.56
C VAL A 5 -4.45 9.00 2.54
N SER A 6 -5.29 8.70 1.55
CA SER A 6 -6.60 9.35 1.38
C SER A 6 -7.77 8.52 1.87
N SER A 7 -7.68 7.19 1.86
CA SER A 7 -8.69 6.28 2.41
C SER A 7 -8.07 4.98 2.92
N ILE A 8 -8.76 4.36 3.88
CA ILE A 8 -8.43 3.05 4.45
C ILE A 8 -9.71 2.23 4.49
N ASP A 9 -9.70 1.05 3.88
CA ASP A 9 -10.75 0.05 3.99
C ASP A 9 -10.35 -1.06 4.97
N LEU A 10 -11.24 -1.36 5.92
CA LEU A 10 -11.06 -2.34 7.00
C LEU A 10 -12.09 -3.48 6.94
N SER A 11 -12.87 -3.57 5.86
CA SER A 11 -13.92 -4.57 5.69
C SER A 11 -13.33 -5.97 5.44
N GLY A 12 -12.07 -6.05 5.00
CA GLY A 12 -11.34 -7.31 4.87
C GLY A 12 -10.97 -7.94 6.22
N ASP A 13 -11.18 -9.26 6.33
CA ASP A 13 -10.84 -10.05 7.53
C ASP A 13 -9.33 -10.18 7.74
N VAL A 14 -8.57 -10.23 6.64
CA VAL A 14 -7.11 -10.47 6.64
C VAL A 14 -6.32 -9.40 5.90
N THR A 15 -6.99 -8.50 5.18
CA THR A 15 -6.36 -7.51 4.31
C THR A 15 -6.81 -6.10 4.63
N LEU A 16 -5.90 -5.16 4.40
CA LEU A 16 -6.04 -3.74 4.68
C LEU A 16 -5.76 -2.99 3.37
N THR A 17 -6.78 -2.36 2.81
CA THR A 17 -6.66 -1.65 1.53
C THR A 17 -6.50 -0.17 1.78
N LEU A 18 -5.48 0.44 1.18
CA LEU A 18 -5.10 1.84 1.37
C LEU A 18 -5.07 2.55 0.02
N ARG A 19 -5.57 3.77 -0.03
CA ARG A 19 -5.36 4.65 -1.18
C ARG A 19 -4.21 5.61 -0.86
N TYR A 20 -3.08 5.45 -1.55
CA TYR A 20 -1.87 6.24 -1.34
C TYR A 20 -1.72 7.30 -2.45
N GLU A 21 -1.60 8.57 -2.06
CA GLU A 21 -1.45 9.75 -2.93
C GLU A 21 -2.46 9.84 -4.09
N GLN A 22 -3.61 9.15 -3.98
CA GLN A 22 -4.57 8.92 -5.07
C GLN A 22 -4.01 8.20 -6.31
N ARG A 23 -2.75 7.77 -6.27
CA ARG A 23 -2.03 7.12 -7.37
C ARG A 23 -2.01 5.61 -7.23
N PHE A 24 -1.92 5.12 -5.99
CA PHE A 24 -1.80 3.71 -5.72
C PHE A 24 -2.94 3.18 -4.85
N THR A 25 -3.42 2.00 -5.18
CA THR A 25 -4.19 1.16 -4.27
C THR A 25 -3.23 0.12 -3.69
N VAL A 26 -3.00 0.16 -2.38
CA VAL A 26 -2.07 -0.73 -1.67
C VAL A 26 -2.86 -1.72 -0.84
N GLU A 27 -2.53 -3.00 -0.92
CA GLU A 27 -3.05 -4.02 0.00
C GLU A 27 -1.95 -4.48 0.95
N LEU A 28 -2.24 -4.44 2.24
CA LEU A 28 -1.38 -4.94 3.31
C LEU A 28 -2.05 -6.10 4.01
N ASN A 29 -1.25 -7.04 4.49
CA ASN A 29 -1.74 -8.07 5.39
C ASN A 29 -2.07 -7.43 6.75
N ARG A 30 -3.23 -7.78 7.32
CA ARG A 30 -3.69 -7.31 8.62
C ARG A 30 -2.95 -8.10 9.71
N SER A 31 -1.65 -7.82 9.81
CA SER A 31 -0.71 -8.46 10.72
C SER A 31 -0.74 -7.82 12.11
N SER A 32 -0.37 -8.60 13.13
CA SER A 32 -0.09 -8.10 14.48
C SER A 32 1.07 -7.09 14.49
N ASP A 33 1.96 -7.12 13.49
CA ASP A 33 3.02 -6.13 13.28
C ASP A 33 2.69 -5.18 12.12
N PHE A 34 1.60 -4.43 12.25
CA PHE A 34 1.18 -3.43 11.28
C PHE A 34 2.26 -2.34 11.04
N ARG A 35 3.10 -2.03 12.04
CA ARG A 35 4.15 -1.01 11.89
C ARG A 35 5.21 -1.46 10.88
N ARG A 36 5.59 -2.73 10.93
CA ARG A 36 6.50 -3.33 9.94
C ARG A 36 5.91 -3.26 8.53
N GLU A 37 4.63 -3.62 8.38
CA GLU A 37 3.95 -3.58 7.08
C GLU A 37 3.84 -2.15 6.53
N ALA A 38 3.54 -1.16 7.38
CA ALA A 38 3.49 0.25 6.99
C ALA A 38 4.88 0.79 6.57
N ARG A 39 5.95 0.40 7.26
CA ARG A 39 7.33 0.78 6.85
C ARG A 39 7.68 0.17 5.50
N ARG A 40 7.38 -1.12 5.30
CA ARG A 40 7.61 -1.80 4.02
C ARG A 40 6.85 -1.13 2.87
N MET A 41 5.61 -0.71 3.10
CA MET A 41 4.86 0.08 2.13
C MET A 41 5.57 1.37 1.77
N GLN A 42 6.06 2.13 2.75
CA GLN A 42 6.79 3.37 2.50
C GLN A 42 8.06 3.12 1.68
N GLU A 43 8.80 2.05 1.98
CA GLU A 43 10.00 1.66 1.24
C GLU A 43 9.67 1.32 -0.22
N VAL A 44 8.61 0.54 -0.47
CA VAL A 44 8.19 0.20 -1.84
C VAL A 44 7.74 1.44 -2.60
N VAL A 45 6.89 2.29 -2.01
CA VAL A 45 6.38 3.49 -2.68
C VAL A 45 7.48 4.51 -2.94
N ALA A 46 8.51 4.58 -2.09
CA ALA A 46 9.67 5.46 -2.30
C ALA A 46 10.54 5.04 -3.50
N LEU A 47 10.42 3.79 -3.97
CA LEU A 47 11.12 3.30 -5.16
C LEU A 47 10.36 3.58 -6.47
N LEU A 48 9.09 3.99 -6.39
CA LEU A 48 8.24 4.24 -7.56
C LEU A 48 8.43 5.67 -8.05
N GLU A 49 8.47 5.84 -9.37
CA GLU A 49 8.59 7.15 -10.01
C GLU A 49 7.30 7.96 -9.86
N ALA A 50 7.40 9.29 -9.92
CA ALA A 50 6.27 10.20 -9.64
C ALA A 50 5.11 10.10 -10.64
N ASN A 51 5.34 9.55 -11.83
CA ASN A 51 4.35 9.33 -12.88
C ASN A 51 3.69 7.94 -12.81
N GLU A 52 4.16 7.03 -11.94
CA GLU A 52 3.57 5.70 -11.81
C GLU A 52 2.25 5.74 -11.03
N SER A 53 1.33 4.86 -11.41
CA SER A 53 0.07 4.60 -10.72
C SER A 53 -0.31 3.14 -10.89
N GLY A 54 -1.08 2.59 -9.97
CA GLY A 54 -1.50 1.20 -10.07
C GLY A 54 -1.86 0.55 -8.75
N PHE A 55 -1.80 -0.77 -8.74
CA PHE A 55 -2.09 -1.61 -7.61
C PHE A 55 -0.82 -2.24 -7.04
N LEU A 56 -0.64 -2.12 -5.73
CA LEU A 56 0.48 -2.68 -4.97
C LEU A 56 -0.07 -3.72 -3.99
N ASP A 57 0.08 -4.99 -4.33
CA ASP A 57 -0.17 -6.08 -3.40
C ASP A 57 1.08 -6.30 -2.56
N LEU A 58 1.04 -5.95 -1.27
CA LEU A 58 2.15 -6.19 -0.34
C LEU A 58 1.81 -7.31 0.67
N THR A 59 0.76 -8.10 0.41
CA THR A 59 0.30 -9.16 1.31
C THR A 59 1.25 -10.36 1.36
N GLY A 60 2.03 -10.59 0.30
CA GLY A 60 3.07 -11.62 0.20
C GLY A 60 4.49 -11.11 0.51
N GLU A 61 5.46 -12.02 0.64
CA GLU A 61 6.85 -11.69 1.04
C GLU A 61 7.61 -10.79 0.05
N LYS A 62 7.29 -10.86 -1.25
CA LYS A 62 7.96 -10.05 -2.28
C LYS A 62 7.19 -8.79 -2.66
N GLY A 63 5.88 -8.79 -2.42
CA GLY A 63 5.00 -7.77 -2.96
C GLY A 63 4.90 -7.86 -4.49
N PHE A 64 3.81 -7.37 -5.06
CA PHE A 64 3.54 -7.39 -6.48
C PHE A 64 2.97 -6.03 -6.91
N PHE A 65 3.56 -5.45 -7.95
CA PHE A 65 3.07 -4.22 -8.56
C PHE A 65 2.36 -4.54 -9.87
N ARG A 66 1.15 -3.99 -10.04
CA ARG A 66 0.40 -4.00 -11.30
C ARG A 66 0.15 -2.56 -11.73
N PRO A 67 0.79 -2.07 -12.81
CA PRO A 67 0.49 -0.75 -13.34
C PRO A 67 -0.96 -0.69 -13.85
N ASP A 68 -1.59 0.47 -13.71
CA ASP A 68 -2.89 0.79 -14.32
C ASP A 68 -2.76 1.08 -15.83
#